data_AF-A0A941VZI9-F1
#
_entry.id   AF-A0A941VZI9-F1
#
_cell.length_a   1.000
_cell.length_b   1.000
_cell.length_c   1.000
_cell.angle_alpha   90.00
_cell.angle_beta   90.00
_cell.angle_gamma   90.00
#
_symmetry.space_group_name_H-M   'P 1'
#
loop_
_entity.id
_entity.type
_entity.pdbx_description
1 polymer ?
#
loop_
_entity_poly.entity_id
_entity_poly.type
_entity_poly.pdbx_seq_one_letter_code
_entity_poly.pdbx_strand_id
1 'polypeptide(L)'
;AGCASGEEAYTLAMILSEAVGAPPSPVVRVDGTDVDPGCLRVATEGRYHQRALSDVPPEIRDRWTTGEGDHRLVAPRLRSRIRFHEHDLGRDPPPASSYDVVTCRNVLIYFERASQERVLARLLDALRPGGLLLLGKVEMLVGPAREALETVDGRERLFRKPA
;
A
#
# COMPACT_ATOMS: atom_id res chain seq x y z
N ALA A 1 3.93 -1.42 0.18
CA ALA A 1 5.27 -2.01 -0.01
C ALA A 1 5.19 -2.99 -1.18
N GLY A 2 6.00 -2.79 -2.23
CA GLY A 2 5.85 -3.50 -3.51
C GLY A 2 4.57 -3.05 -4.23
N CYS A 3 4.47 -1.75 -4.55
CA CYS A 3 3.25 -1.15 -5.06
C CYS A 3 3.03 -1.34 -6.57
N ALA A 4 3.98 -1.93 -7.29
CA ALA A 4 3.98 -2.07 -8.74
C ALA A 4 3.61 -0.72 -9.41
N SER A 5 2.67 -0.74 -10.36
CA SER A 5 2.17 0.42 -11.08
C SER A 5 1.28 1.36 -10.25
N GLY A 6 1.16 1.17 -8.94
CA GLY A 6 0.60 2.14 -8.00
C GLY A 6 -0.90 2.00 -7.69
N GLU A 7 -1.61 1.06 -8.30
CA GLU A 7 -3.06 0.87 -8.14
C GLU A 7 -3.45 0.66 -6.67
N GLU A 8 -2.68 -0.13 -5.92
CA GLU A 8 -2.94 -0.35 -4.48
C GLU A 8 -2.74 0.93 -3.66
N ALA A 9 -1.68 1.70 -3.95
CA ALA A 9 -1.41 2.96 -3.27
C ALA A 9 -2.52 4.00 -3.52
N TYR A 10 -3.01 4.10 -4.76
CA TYR A 10 -4.15 4.96 -5.09
C TYR A 10 -5.44 4.49 -4.43
N THR A 11 -5.69 3.17 -4.40
CA THR A 11 -6.86 2.59 -3.74
C THR A 11 -6.87 2.94 -2.25
N LEU A 12 -5.75 2.74 -1.54
CA LEU A 12 -5.59 3.14 -0.14
C LEU A 12 -5.81 4.64 0.05
N ALA A 13 -5.21 5.46 -0.81
CA ALA A 13 -5.38 6.90 -0.74
C ALA A 13 -6.85 7.31 -0.91
N MET A 14 -7.59 6.70 -1.85
CA MET A 14 -9.02 6.95 -2.04
C MET A 14 -9.83 6.53 -0.81
N ILE A 15 -9.68 5.27 -0.36
CA ILE A 15 -10.42 4.72 0.79
C ILE A 15 -10.22 5.58 2.04
N LEU A 16 -8.96 5.87 2.38
CA LEU A 16 -8.62 6.66 3.56
C LEU A 16 -9.11 8.10 3.42
N SER A 17 -9.04 8.69 2.23
CA SER A 17 -9.53 10.05 2.00
C SER A 17 -11.04 10.17 2.14
N GLU A 18 -11.79 9.15 1.73
CA GLU A 18 -13.24 9.10 1.95
C GLU A 18 -13.58 8.87 3.43
N ALA A 19 -12.81 8.02 4.12
CA ALA A 19 -13.03 7.70 5.52
C ALA A 19 -12.78 8.88 6.48
N VAL A 20 -11.74 9.68 6.24
CA VAL A 20 -11.44 10.86 7.08
C VAL A 20 -12.34 12.05 6.80
N GLY A 21 -13.02 12.08 5.65
CA GLY A 21 -13.96 13.14 5.28
C GLY A 21 -13.32 14.51 5.01
N ALA A 22 -14.19 15.53 4.96
CA ALA A 22 -13.79 16.91 4.68
C ALA A 22 -13.16 17.61 5.89
N PRO A 23 -12.29 18.62 5.67
CA PRO A 23 -11.68 19.37 6.76
C PRO A 23 -12.66 19.98 7.77
N PRO A 24 -12.26 20.11 9.05
CA PRO A 24 -10.96 19.73 9.60
C PRO A 24 -10.84 18.21 9.80
N SER A 25 -9.95 17.57 9.03
CA SER A 25 -9.72 16.13 9.04
C SER A 25 -8.23 15.84 8.92
N PRO A 26 -7.74 14.70 9.46
CA PRO A 26 -6.34 14.31 9.32
C PRO A 26 -5.92 14.21 7.85
N VAL A 27 -4.72 14.71 7.53
CA VAL A 27 -4.17 14.60 6.17
C VAL A 27 -3.65 13.18 5.95
N VAL A 28 -4.29 12.44 5.05
CA VAL A 28 -3.81 11.14 4.58
C VAL A 28 -2.53 11.34 3.78
N ARG A 29 -1.49 10.56 4.11
CA ARG A 29 -0.25 10.43 3.35
C ARG A 29 0.03 8.97 3.08
N VAL A 30 0.46 8.65 1.86
CA VAL A 30 0.79 7.29 1.42
C VAL A 30 2.20 7.30 0.85
N ASP A 31 3.01 6.35 1.27
CA ASP A 31 4.30 6.08 0.67
C ASP A 31 4.19 4.77 -0.12
N GLY A 32 4.41 4.85 -1.44
CA GLY A 32 4.40 3.72 -2.37
C GLY A 32 5.82 3.35 -2.77
N THR A 33 6.19 2.09 -2.63
CA THR A 33 7.56 1.62 -2.86
C THR A 33 7.61 0.42 -3.78
N ASP A 34 8.57 0.40 -4.70
CA ASP A 34 8.83 -0.75 -5.55
C ASP A 34 10.32 -0.80 -5.95
N VAL A 35 10.78 -1.95 -6.44
CA VAL A 35 12.14 -2.09 -6.98
C VAL A 35 12.17 -1.78 -8.48
N ASP A 36 11.02 -1.85 -9.17
CA ASP A 36 10.93 -1.61 -10.61
C ASP A 36 10.67 -0.11 -10.92
N PRO A 37 11.67 0.63 -11.47
CA PRO A 37 11.49 2.03 -11.82
C PRO A 37 10.48 2.25 -12.96
N GLY A 38 10.26 1.25 -13.83
CA GLY A 38 9.24 1.29 -14.88
C GLY A 38 7.83 1.31 -14.30
N CYS A 39 7.57 0.46 -13.31
CA CYS A 39 6.33 0.47 -12.52
C CYS A 39 6.14 1.80 -11.79
N LEU A 40 7.18 2.30 -11.13
CA LEU A 40 7.12 3.57 -10.40
C LEU A 40 6.84 4.78 -11.31
N ARG A 41 7.32 4.75 -12.55
CA ARG A 41 6.99 5.78 -13.55
C ARG A 41 5.50 5.79 -13.85
N VAL A 42 4.89 4.63 -14.10
CA VAL A 42 3.43 4.50 -14.33
C VAL A 42 2.65 4.98 -13.10
N ALA A 43 3.06 4.56 -11.90
CA ALA A 43 2.46 4.98 -10.63
C ALA A 43 2.51 6.50 -10.46
N THR A 44 3.66 7.11 -10.76
CA THR A 44 3.87 8.55 -10.66
C THR A 44 3.02 9.31 -11.67
N GLU A 45 2.91 8.84 -12.91
CA GLU A 45 2.06 9.43 -13.95
C GLU A 45 0.57 9.39 -13.54
N GLY A 46 0.14 8.32 -12.87
CA GLY A 46 -1.23 8.17 -12.37
C GLY A 46 -2.25 8.08 -13.50
N ARG A 47 -1.85 7.58 -14.67
CA ARG A 47 -2.68 7.41 -15.86
C ARG A 47 -2.92 5.93 -16.10
N TYR A 48 -4.19 5.52 -16.07
CA TYR A 48 -4.58 4.11 -16.18
C TYR A 48 -5.63 3.92 -17.27
N HIS A 49 -5.59 2.78 -17.95
CA HIS A 49 -6.66 2.41 -18.87
C HIS A 49 -7.98 2.24 -18.09
N GLN A 50 -9.12 2.65 -18.65
CA GLN A 50 -10.41 2.61 -17.93
C GLN A 50 -10.76 1.22 -17.35
N ARG A 51 -10.33 0.15 -18.03
CA ARG A 51 -10.48 -1.24 -17.58
C ARG A 51 -9.81 -1.53 -16.23
N ALA A 52 -8.70 -0.87 -15.89
CA ALA A 52 -8.03 -1.05 -14.60
C ALA A 52 -8.85 -0.48 -13.43
N LEU A 53 -9.87 0.33 -13.72
CA LEU A 53 -10.77 0.92 -12.73
C LEU A 53 -12.17 0.27 -12.75
N SER A 54 -12.32 -0.92 -13.35
CA SER A 54 -13.62 -1.62 -13.44
C SER A 54 -14.24 -1.90 -12.07
N ASP A 55 -13.40 -2.17 -11.08
CA ASP A 55 -13.82 -2.60 -9.74
C ASP A 55 -13.99 -1.40 -8.79
N VAL A 56 -13.66 -0.18 -9.26
CA VAL A 56 -13.85 1.05 -8.49
C VAL A 56 -15.28 1.56 -8.68
N PRO A 57 -16.06 1.76 -7.61
CA PRO A 57 -17.41 2.30 -7.71
C PRO A 57 -17.44 3.60 -8.53
N PRO A 58 -18.41 3.78 -9.46
CA PRO A 58 -18.45 4.94 -10.36
C PRO A 58 -18.33 6.28 -9.65
N GLU A 59 -19.00 6.43 -8.51
CA GLU A 59 -19.04 7.67 -7.71
C GLU A 59 -17.67 8.01 -7.11
N ILE A 60 -16.89 7.00 -6.73
CA ILE A 60 -15.53 7.15 -6.20
C ILE A 60 -14.56 7.40 -7.36
N ARG A 61 -14.69 6.63 -8.44
CA ARG A 61 -13.87 6.77 -9.65
C ARG A 61 -13.97 8.17 -10.24
N ASP A 62 -15.19 8.68 -10.45
CA ASP A 62 -15.41 9.98 -11.09
C ASP A 62 -15.04 11.16 -10.17
N ARG A 63 -15.02 10.94 -8.85
CA ARG A 63 -14.54 11.91 -7.87
C ARG A 63 -13.02 12.04 -7.85
N TRP A 64 -12.30 10.93 -8.03
CA TRP A 64 -10.85 10.87 -7.89
C TRP A 64 -10.08 10.77 -9.20
N THR A 65 -10.78 10.68 -10.33
CA THR A 65 -10.16 10.59 -11.65
C THR A 65 -10.91 11.42 -12.68
N THR A 66 -10.20 11.87 -13.70
CA THR A 66 -10.77 12.54 -14.87
C THR A 66 -10.60 11.66 -16.10
N GLY A 67 -11.64 11.55 -16.93
CA GLY A 67 -11.57 10.79 -18.19
C GLY A 67 -10.69 11.46 -19.23
N GLU A 68 -9.91 10.66 -19.96
CA GLU A 68 -9.03 11.10 -21.04
C GLU A 68 -8.93 10.02 -22.14
N GLY A 69 -9.88 10.04 -23.08
CA GLY A 69 -10.03 8.97 -24.07
C GLY A 69 -10.28 7.62 -23.38
N ASP A 70 -9.54 6.57 -23.77
CA ASP A 70 -9.61 5.23 -23.16
C ASP A 70 -8.91 5.12 -21.80
N HIS A 71 -8.40 6.25 -21.27
CA HIS A 71 -7.70 6.32 -20.01
C HIS A 71 -8.43 7.20 -19.00
N ARG A 72 -7.99 7.09 -17.74
CA ARG A 72 -8.34 7.97 -16.65
C ARG A 72 -7.08 8.44 -15.96
N LEU A 73 -7.04 9.73 -15.66
CA LEU A 73 -5.96 10.38 -14.93
C LEU A 73 -6.39 10.60 -13.49
N VAL A 74 -5.56 10.16 -12.53
CA VAL A 74 -5.82 10.39 -11.11
C VAL A 74 -5.71 11.89 -10.80
N ALA A 75 -6.67 12.40 -10.03
CA ALA A 75 -6.78 13.81 -9.68
C ALA A 75 -5.50 14.31 -8.96
N PRO A 76 -4.97 15.50 -9.32
CA PRO A 76 -3.76 16.05 -8.70
C PRO A 76 -3.82 16.12 -7.16
N ARG A 77 -5.01 16.42 -6.62
CA ARG A 77 -5.27 16.48 -5.16
C ARG A 77 -5.12 15.14 -4.43
N LEU A 78 -5.24 14.02 -5.14
CA LEU A 78 -4.98 12.69 -4.58
C LEU A 78 -3.50 12.32 -4.79
N ARG A 79 -2.96 12.58 -5.98
CA ARG A 79 -1.54 12.33 -6.30
C ARG A 79 -0.61 13.05 -5.33
N SER A 80 -0.93 14.28 -4.92
CA SER A 80 -0.12 15.04 -3.95
C SER A 80 -0.05 14.42 -2.55
N ARG A 81 -0.90 13.44 -2.24
CA ARG A 81 -0.89 12.68 -0.98
C ARG A 81 0.02 11.47 -1.03
N ILE A 82 0.55 11.12 -2.21
CA ILE A 82 1.32 9.90 -2.44
C ILE A 82 2.74 10.25 -2.84
N ARG A 83 3.72 9.59 -2.22
CA ARG A 83 5.12 9.65 -2.65
C ARG A 83 5.56 8.28 -3.11
N PHE A 84 6.00 8.21 -4.35
CA PHE A 84 6.59 7.00 -4.93
C PHE A 84 8.12 7.09 -4.87
N HIS A 85 8.77 6.00 -4.49
CA HIS A 85 10.22 5.92 -4.50
C HIS A 85 10.71 4.48 -4.67
N GLU A 86 11.88 4.36 -5.27
CA GLU A 86 12.58 3.08 -5.43
C GLU A 86 13.06 2.58 -4.07
N HIS A 87 12.78 1.32 -3.76
CA HIS A 87 13.13 0.72 -2.47
C HIS A 87 13.06 -0.81 -2.55
N ASP A 88 14.19 -1.47 -2.27
CA ASP A 88 14.28 -2.91 -2.14
C ASP A 88 13.89 -3.36 -0.73
N LEU A 89 12.77 -4.07 -0.59
CA LEU A 89 12.27 -4.56 0.70
C LEU A 89 13.22 -5.51 1.43
N GLY A 90 14.05 -6.26 0.70
CA GLY A 90 15.00 -7.20 1.27
C GLY A 90 16.26 -6.53 1.81
N ARG A 91 16.58 -5.33 1.31
CA ARG A 91 17.86 -4.66 1.59
C ARG A 91 17.69 -3.33 2.33
N ASP A 92 16.81 -2.48 1.83
CA ASP A 92 16.74 -1.07 2.19
C ASP A 92 15.90 -0.86 3.47
N PRO A 93 16.21 0.16 4.28
CA PRO A 93 15.40 0.49 5.46
C PRO A 93 14.07 1.13 5.04
N PRO A 94 12.97 0.88 5.79
CA PRO A 94 11.68 1.48 5.49
C PRO A 94 11.74 3.02 5.43
N PRO A 95 10.87 3.66 4.63
CA PRO A 95 10.96 5.11 4.39
C PRO A 95 10.55 5.96 5.61
N ALA A 96 9.79 5.35 6.52
CA ALA A 96 9.41 5.91 7.81
C ALA A 96 9.26 4.78 8.83
N SER A 97 9.29 5.14 10.11
CA SER A 97 9.29 4.19 11.24
C SER A 97 8.01 4.23 12.09
N SER A 98 6.90 4.79 11.59
CA SER A 98 5.67 4.96 12.36
C SER A 98 4.41 4.98 11.48
N TYR A 99 4.27 4.00 10.59
CA TYR A 99 3.06 3.86 9.77
C TYR A 99 1.87 3.36 10.60
N ASP A 100 0.70 3.97 10.39
CA ASP A 100 -0.59 3.47 10.89
C ASP A 100 -0.98 2.14 10.23
N VAL A 101 -0.71 2.02 8.93
CA VAL A 101 -1.05 0.86 8.09
C VAL A 101 0.08 0.60 7.12
N VAL A 102 0.47 -0.67 6.99
CA VAL A 102 1.39 -1.16 5.96
C VAL A 102 0.69 -2.25 5.17
N THR A 103 0.69 -2.13 3.84
CA THR A 103 0.28 -3.21 2.94
C THR A 103 1.51 -3.78 2.24
N CYS A 104 1.60 -5.12 2.17
CA CYS A 104 2.63 -5.85 1.45
C CYS A 104 1.99 -7.10 0.87
N ARG A 105 1.34 -6.95 -0.29
CA ARG A 105 0.47 -7.97 -0.87
C ARG A 105 1.07 -8.50 -2.16
N ASN A 106 1.09 -9.82 -2.31
CA ASN A 106 1.59 -10.50 -3.50
C ASN A 106 3.09 -10.25 -3.78
N VAL A 107 3.88 -10.01 -2.73
CA VAL A 107 5.30 -9.66 -2.81
C VAL A 107 6.18 -10.72 -2.14
N LEU A 108 5.79 -11.19 -0.95
CA LEU A 108 6.53 -12.17 -0.16
C LEU A 108 6.66 -13.52 -0.88
N ILE A 109 5.74 -13.83 -1.79
CA ILE A 109 5.77 -15.07 -2.60
C ILE A 109 7.01 -15.18 -3.50
N TYR A 110 7.70 -14.08 -3.79
CA TYR A 110 8.93 -14.05 -4.58
C TYR A 110 10.20 -14.26 -3.75
N PHE A 111 10.08 -14.28 -2.42
CA PHE A 111 11.20 -14.41 -1.51
C PHE A 111 11.30 -15.83 -0.95
N GLU A 112 12.53 -16.32 -0.81
CA GLU A 112 12.81 -17.48 0.03
C GLU A 112 12.54 -17.19 1.51
N ARG A 113 12.37 -18.24 2.31
CA ARG A 113 11.94 -18.13 3.71
C ARG A 113 12.80 -17.18 4.55
N ALA A 114 14.13 -17.29 4.47
CA ALA A 114 15.03 -16.41 5.22
C ALA A 114 14.85 -14.93 4.83
N SER A 115 14.57 -14.66 3.56
CA SER A 115 14.28 -13.32 3.06
C SER A 115 12.90 -12.82 3.51
N GLN A 116 11.88 -13.68 3.48
CA GLN A 116 10.54 -13.35 4.01
C GLN A 116 10.60 -12.92 5.48
N GLU A 117 11.35 -13.65 6.31
CA GLU A 117 11.53 -13.32 7.73
C GLU A 117 12.18 -11.95 7.93
N ARG A 118 13.21 -11.62 7.14
CA ARG A 118 13.85 -10.29 7.15
C ARG A 118 12.90 -9.18 6.72
N VAL A 119 12.17 -9.38 5.62
CA VAL A 119 11.21 -8.38 5.12
C VAL A 119 10.13 -8.14 6.17
N LEU A 120 9.52 -9.19 6.74
CA LEU A 120 8.49 -9.07 7.76
C LEU A 120 8.99 -8.33 9.02
N ALA A 121 10.23 -8.59 9.45
CA ALA A 121 10.83 -7.86 10.57
C ALA A 121 10.92 -6.36 10.26
N ARG A 122 11.34 -5.98 9.05
CA ARG A 122 11.38 -4.57 8.63
C ARG A 122 10.01 -3.91 8.58
N LEU A 123 9.00 -4.62 8.07
CA LEU A 123 7.63 -4.11 8.05
C LEU A 123 7.09 -3.92 9.48
N LEU A 124 7.43 -4.81 10.39
CA LEU A 124 7.10 -4.69 11.81
C LEU A 124 7.78 -3.48 12.46
N ASP A 125 9.05 -3.21 12.15
CA ASP A 125 9.78 -2.03 12.63
C ASP A 125 9.19 -0.73 12.10
N ALA A 126 8.66 -0.75 10.87
CA ALA A 126 8.02 0.41 10.24
C ALA A 126 6.65 0.74 10.85
N LEU A 127 5.98 -0.24 11.47
CA LEU A 127 4.67 -0.05 12.09
C LEU A 127 4.79 0.60 13.47
N ARG A 128 3.92 1.57 13.73
CA ARG A 128 3.72 2.06 15.10
C ARG A 128 3.01 0.99 15.96
N PRO A 129 3.11 1.06 17.31
CA PRO A 129 2.26 0.25 18.18
C PRO A 129 0.77 0.45 17.87
N GLY A 130 0.01 -0.64 17.79
CA GLY A 130 -1.38 -0.65 17.34
C GLY A 130 -1.58 -0.55 15.81
N GLY A 131 -0.50 -0.42 15.02
CA GLY A 131 -0.55 -0.34 13.56
C GLY A 131 -0.97 -1.66 12.91
N LEU A 132 -1.47 -1.58 11.67
CA LEU A 132 -2.00 -2.72 10.92
C LEU A 132 -1.07 -3.16 9.78
N LEU A 133 -0.87 -4.47 9.66
CA LEU A 133 -0.22 -5.11 8.52
C LEU A 133 -1.25 -5.89 7.70
N LEU A 134 -1.32 -5.62 6.40
CA LEU A 134 -2.14 -6.38 5.45
C LEU A 134 -1.25 -7.12 4.45
N LEU A 135 -1.37 -8.45 4.43
CA LEU A 135 -0.68 -9.31 3.47
C LEU A 135 -1.63 -9.81 2.37
N GLY A 136 -1.09 -10.37 1.31
CA GLY A 136 -1.85 -11.04 0.25
C GLY A 136 -2.40 -12.38 0.74
N LYS A 137 -3.49 -12.85 0.12
CA LYS A 137 -4.31 -13.96 0.62
C LYS A 137 -3.54 -15.27 0.89
N VAL A 138 -2.54 -15.55 0.06
CA VAL A 138 -1.69 -16.76 0.14
C VAL A 138 -0.42 -16.56 0.98
N GLU A 139 -0.15 -15.34 1.42
CA GLU A 139 1.04 -15.00 2.18
C GLU A 139 0.80 -15.23 3.68
N MET A 140 1.87 -15.60 4.39
CA MET A 140 1.80 -16.00 5.79
C MET A 140 2.88 -15.30 6.60
N LEU A 141 2.58 -15.05 7.87
CA LEU A 141 3.60 -14.66 8.83
C LEU A 141 4.57 -15.82 9.07
N VAL A 142 5.86 -15.52 9.01
CA VAL A 142 6.95 -16.46 9.27
C VAL A 142 7.95 -15.85 10.25
N GLY A 143 8.73 -16.71 10.91
CA GLY A 143 9.73 -16.28 11.88
C GLY A 143 9.15 -15.48 13.06
N PRO A 144 9.93 -14.57 13.66
CA PRO A 144 9.52 -13.79 14.84
C PRO A 144 8.26 -12.95 14.63
N ALA A 145 7.99 -12.49 13.40
CA ALA A 145 6.81 -11.71 13.09
C ALA A 145 5.50 -12.47 13.35
N ARG A 146 5.52 -13.81 13.28
CA ARG A 146 4.36 -14.66 13.60
C ARG A 146 3.95 -14.57 15.07
N GLU A 147 4.91 -14.38 15.97
CA GLU A 147 4.69 -14.28 17.41
C GLU A 147 4.42 -12.84 17.84
N ALA A 148 5.05 -11.88 17.15
CA ALA A 148 4.95 -10.46 17.46
C ALA A 148 3.67 -9.77 16.96
N LEU A 149 2.92 -10.39 16.04
CA LEU A 149 1.70 -9.81 15.46
C LEU A 149 0.45 -10.58 15.88
N GLU A 150 -0.59 -9.84 16.24
CA GLU A 150 -1.92 -10.39 16.52
C GLU A 150 -2.72 -10.52 15.22
N THR A 151 -3.44 -11.62 15.06
CA THR A 151 -4.34 -11.81 13.91
C THR A 151 -5.65 -11.08 14.17
N VAL A 152 -5.96 -10.08 13.34
CA VAL A 152 -7.25 -9.36 13.37
C VAL A 152 -8.28 -10.09 12.50
N ASP A 153 -7.87 -10.46 11.28
CA ASP A 153 -8.69 -11.27 10.37
C ASP A 153 -7.78 -12.24 9.59
N GLY A 154 -7.91 -13.53 9.88
CA GLY A 154 -7.10 -14.57 9.24
C GLY A 154 -7.46 -14.83 7.77
N ARG A 155 -8.72 -14.56 7.38
CA ARG A 155 -9.20 -14.74 6.00
C ARG A 155 -8.67 -13.63 5.09
N GLU A 156 -8.70 -12.39 5.58
CA GLU A 156 -8.22 -11.23 4.85
C GLU A 156 -6.73 -10.94 5.10
N ARG A 157 -6.05 -11.77 5.90
CA ARG A 157 -4.61 -11.64 6.24
C ARG A 157 -4.28 -10.28 6.84
N LEU A 158 -5.14 -9.83 7.75
CA LEU A 158 -5.00 -8.59 8.49
C LEU A 158 -4.44 -8.88 9.88
N PHE A 159 -3.35 -8.19 10.22
CA PHE A 159 -2.63 -8.35 11.47
C PHE A 159 -2.41 -7.00 12.15
N ARG A 160 -2.17 -7.02 13.46
CA ARG A 160 -1.93 -5.84 14.28
C ARG A 160 -0.64 -5.98 15.08
N LYS A 161 0.17 -4.91 15.11
CA LYS A 161 1.27 -4.78 16.06
C LYS A 161 0.69 -4.45 17.44
N PRO A 162 0.95 -5.25 18.49
CA PRO A 162 0.52 -4.93 19.85
C PRO A 162 0.98 -3.54 20.28
N ALA A 163 0.26 -2.96 21.25
CA ALA A 163 0.56 -1.64 21.81
C ALA A 163 1.78 -1.66 22.73
#